data_AF-A0A972ECG1-F1
#
_entry.id   AF-A0A972ECG1-F1
#
_cell.length_a   1.000
_cell.length_b   1.000
_cell.length_c   1.000
_cell.angle_alpha   90.00
_cell.angle_beta   90.00
_cell.angle_gamma   90.00
#
_symmetry.space_group_name_H-M   'P 1'
#
loop_
_entity.id
_entity.type
_entity.pdbx_description
1 polymer ?
#
loop_
_entity_poly.entity_id
_entity_poly.type
_entity_poly.pdbx_seq_one_letter_code
_entity_poly.pdbx_strand_id
1 'polypeptide(L)'
;MEYPGAKPIEYREIIMYRTFYPLLEEIHPDCLLVFNECLRTQNRSDLTYNCAHHYCNQTPHKIVFEHFPFIEARDDFMILLDFLDKGRYKGKGFSWEFLREQDVRAVRHPLAAEAISIALGPKLRQKYQAKKDQLFAELTEEQDPDIIPRHLHVLAGDFKKGGIAADRLHVARNARFKMENVVTYKEAEPGKEYTIIDFPHRRLDFCDFVKTTGQRRFRFIHSGLPVDDFYFSELTAWIGRLEEFYAQTDLY
;
A
#
# COMPACT_ATOMS: atom_id res chain seq x y z
N MET A 1 -11.25 -17.54 13.51
CA MET A 1 -12.64 -18.01 13.52
C MET A 1 -12.74 -19.08 12.46
N GLU A 2 -12.87 -20.34 12.85
CA GLU A 2 -13.03 -21.45 11.90
C GLU A 2 -14.50 -21.55 11.54
N TYR A 3 -14.82 -21.35 10.26
CA TYR A 3 -16.17 -21.57 9.75
C TYR A 3 -16.28 -23.05 9.37
N PRO A 4 -17.19 -23.83 9.96
CA PRO A 4 -17.38 -25.23 9.56
C PRO A 4 -17.67 -25.31 8.06
N GLY A 5 -16.81 -26.00 7.31
CA GLY A 5 -16.89 -26.11 5.84
C GLY A 5 -16.05 -25.09 5.06
N ALA A 6 -15.39 -24.13 5.71
CA ALA A 6 -14.44 -23.25 5.04
C ALA A 6 -13.03 -23.86 5.02
N LYS A 7 -12.39 -23.83 3.85
CA LYS A 7 -10.99 -24.21 3.66
C LYS A 7 -10.13 -22.95 3.52
N PRO A 8 -9.46 -22.47 4.58
CA PRO A 8 -8.64 -21.28 4.50
C PRO A 8 -7.37 -21.55 3.69
N ILE A 9 -7.08 -20.67 2.73
CA ILE A 9 -5.89 -20.73 1.87
C ILE A 9 -5.18 -19.39 1.96
N GLU A 10 -3.91 -19.44 2.36
CA GLU A 10 -3.06 -18.25 2.40
C GLU A 10 -2.80 -17.72 0.99
N TYR A 11 -2.71 -16.40 0.83
CA TYR A 11 -2.47 -15.75 -0.47
C TYR A 11 -1.29 -16.38 -1.23
N ARG A 12 -0.18 -16.64 -0.53
CA ARG A 12 1.03 -17.26 -1.12
C ARG A 12 0.81 -18.69 -1.61
N GLU A 13 -0.18 -19.40 -1.07
CA GLU A 13 -0.48 -20.78 -1.45
C GLU A 13 -1.32 -20.85 -2.73
N ILE A 14 -1.99 -19.77 -3.13
CA ILE A 14 -2.83 -19.70 -4.34
C ILE A 14 -2.08 -20.19 -5.59
N ILE A 15 -0.78 -19.90 -5.71
CA ILE A 15 0.07 -20.28 -6.86
C ILE A 15 0.74 -21.65 -6.70
N MET A 16 0.74 -22.22 -5.51
CA MET A 16 1.53 -23.41 -5.23
C MET A 16 0.86 -24.64 -5.84
N TYR A 17 1.58 -25.47 -6.60
CA TYR A 17 0.98 -26.64 -7.28
C TYR A 17 0.24 -27.59 -6.35
N ARG A 18 0.74 -27.79 -5.13
CA ARG A 18 0.09 -28.60 -4.09
C ARG A 18 -1.29 -28.08 -3.65
N THR A 19 -1.58 -26.82 -3.96
CA THR A 19 -2.83 -26.13 -3.63
C THR A 19 -3.64 -25.91 -4.89
N PHE A 20 -2.98 -25.48 -5.98
CA PHE A 20 -3.62 -25.11 -7.24
C PHE A 20 -4.38 -26.25 -7.89
N TYR A 21 -3.74 -27.38 -8.15
CA TYR A 21 -4.43 -28.50 -8.80
C TYR A 21 -5.55 -29.10 -7.94
N PRO A 22 -5.35 -29.35 -6.63
CA PRO A 22 -6.44 -29.86 -5.79
C PRO A 22 -7.62 -28.89 -5.70
N LEU A 23 -7.39 -27.57 -5.57
CA LEU A 23 -8.50 -26.62 -5.57
C LEU A 23 -9.26 -26.59 -6.90
N LEU A 24 -8.58 -26.86 -8.02
CA LEU A 24 -9.29 -26.98 -9.29
C LEU A 24 -10.23 -28.20 -9.34
N GLU A 25 -9.94 -29.26 -8.61
CA GLU A 25 -10.82 -30.44 -8.55
C GLU A 25 -11.93 -30.28 -7.51
N GLU A 26 -11.65 -29.58 -6.41
CA GLU A 26 -12.57 -29.42 -5.27
C GLU A 26 -13.62 -28.31 -5.46
N ILE A 27 -13.30 -27.25 -6.21
CA ILE A 27 -14.23 -26.13 -6.37
C ILE A 27 -15.30 -26.51 -7.39
N HIS A 28 -16.55 -26.49 -6.93
CA HIS A 28 -17.74 -26.78 -7.72
C HIS A 28 -18.63 -25.54 -7.85
N PRO A 29 -19.63 -25.54 -8.76
CA PRO A 29 -20.50 -24.39 -8.97
C PRO A 29 -21.31 -23.92 -7.75
N ASP A 30 -21.45 -24.76 -6.72
CA ASP A 30 -22.13 -24.46 -5.45
C ASP A 30 -21.17 -23.94 -4.35
N CYS A 31 -19.87 -23.91 -4.61
CA CYS A 31 -18.87 -23.35 -3.69
C CYS A 31 -18.88 -21.82 -3.72
N LEU A 32 -18.68 -21.20 -2.56
CA LEU A 32 -18.44 -19.77 -2.42
C LEU A 32 -16.93 -19.50 -2.29
N LEU A 33 -16.38 -18.65 -3.17
CA LEU A 33 -15.03 -18.13 -3.02
C LEU A 33 -15.05 -16.80 -2.28
N VAL A 34 -14.24 -16.71 -1.22
CA VAL A 34 -14.07 -15.48 -0.44
C VAL A 34 -12.62 -15.03 -0.57
N PHE A 35 -12.40 -13.92 -1.27
CA PHE A 35 -11.10 -13.26 -1.37
C PHE A 35 -11.02 -12.19 -0.30
N ASN A 36 -10.17 -12.39 0.70
CA ASN A 36 -9.99 -11.44 1.79
C ASN A 36 -8.56 -10.91 1.74
N GLU A 37 -8.41 -9.61 1.47
CA GLU A 37 -7.12 -8.93 1.48
C GLU A 37 -6.10 -9.54 0.49
N CYS A 38 -6.57 -9.80 -0.72
CA CYS A 38 -5.82 -10.40 -1.82
C CYS A 38 -5.19 -9.36 -2.78
N LEU A 39 -5.46 -8.07 -2.63
CA LEU A 39 -4.78 -7.01 -3.39
C LEU A 39 -3.34 -6.80 -2.87
N ARG A 40 -2.38 -7.56 -3.42
CA ARG A 40 -0.98 -7.58 -2.94
C ARG A 40 0.04 -7.06 -3.94
N THR A 41 -0.38 -6.73 -5.14
CA THR A 41 0.42 -6.10 -6.19
C THR A 41 -0.48 -5.35 -7.15
N GLN A 42 0.07 -4.32 -7.79
CA GLN A 42 -0.59 -3.51 -8.84
C GLN A 42 -0.54 -4.21 -10.20
N ASN A 43 0.30 -5.24 -10.33
CA ASN A 43 0.40 -6.00 -11.56
C ASN A 43 -0.86 -6.85 -11.74
N ARG A 44 -1.82 -6.34 -12.52
CA ARG A 44 -3.05 -7.06 -12.86
C ARG A 44 -2.80 -8.39 -13.58
N SER A 45 -1.63 -8.56 -14.20
CA SER A 45 -1.21 -9.80 -14.85
C SER A 45 -0.37 -10.70 -13.94
N ASP A 46 -0.33 -10.45 -12.63
CA ASP A 46 0.41 -11.28 -11.68
C ASP A 46 -0.01 -12.74 -11.75
N LEU A 47 0.96 -13.64 -11.59
CA LEU A 47 0.72 -15.08 -11.65
C LEU A 47 -0.31 -15.52 -10.60
N THR A 48 -0.30 -14.90 -9.42
CA THR A 48 -1.25 -15.21 -8.33
C THR A 48 -2.68 -14.90 -8.73
N TYR A 49 -2.91 -13.75 -9.35
CA TYR A 49 -4.23 -13.39 -9.86
C TYR A 49 -4.65 -14.29 -11.00
N ASN A 50 -3.74 -14.60 -11.93
CA ASN A 50 -4.02 -15.55 -13.01
C ASN A 50 -4.43 -16.93 -12.48
N CYS A 51 -3.72 -17.48 -11.49
CA CYS A 51 -4.10 -18.70 -10.81
C CYS A 51 -5.48 -18.58 -10.14
N ALA A 52 -5.71 -17.52 -9.37
CA ALA A 52 -6.99 -17.28 -8.72
C ALA A 52 -8.16 -17.20 -9.70
N HIS A 53 -7.96 -16.63 -10.90
CA HIS A 53 -9.01 -16.58 -11.93
C HIS A 53 -9.41 -17.96 -12.45
N HIS A 54 -8.51 -18.95 -12.45
CA HIS A 54 -8.92 -20.33 -12.77
C HIS A 54 -9.93 -20.86 -11.75
N TYR A 55 -9.75 -20.55 -10.46
CA TYR A 55 -10.74 -20.86 -9.43
C TYR A 55 -12.05 -20.10 -9.65
N CYS A 56 -11.96 -18.80 -9.95
CA CYS A 56 -13.13 -17.93 -10.17
C CYS A 56 -14.03 -18.36 -11.33
N ASN A 57 -13.48 -19.10 -12.30
CA ASN A 57 -14.23 -19.64 -13.45
C ASN A 57 -15.04 -20.89 -13.09
N GLN A 58 -14.80 -21.52 -11.95
CA GLN A 58 -15.48 -22.76 -11.55
C GLN A 58 -16.80 -22.51 -10.82
N THR A 59 -16.99 -21.31 -10.29
CA THR A 59 -18.21 -20.93 -9.56
C THR A 59 -18.61 -19.48 -9.82
N PRO A 60 -19.92 -19.19 -9.92
CA PRO A 60 -20.41 -17.83 -9.96
C PRO A 60 -20.36 -17.14 -8.58
N HIS A 61 -20.27 -17.90 -7.47
CA HIS A 61 -20.40 -17.36 -6.12
C HIS A 61 -19.05 -16.85 -5.60
N LYS A 62 -18.87 -15.53 -5.63
CA LYS A 62 -17.61 -14.85 -5.30
C LYS A 62 -17.88 -13.60 -4.48
N ILE A 63 -17.09 -13.39 -3.43
CA ILE A 63 -17.12 -12.18 -2.60
C ILE A 63 -15.68 -11.73 -2.36
N VAL A 64 -15.44 -10.43 -2.46
CA VAL A 64 -14.11 -9.81 -2.30
C VAL A 64 -14.18 -8.78 -1.18
N PHE A 65 -13.22 -8.84 -0.26
CA PHE A 65 -13.04 -7.90 0.84
C PHE A 65 -11.64 -7.29 0.76
N GLU A 66 -11.58 -5.96 0.80
CA GLU A 66 -10.34 -5.20 0.88
C GLU A 66 -10.55 -3.98 1.77
N HIS A 67 -9.54 -3.64 2.58
CA HIS A 67 -9.56 -2.47 3.44
C HIS A 67 -9.51 -1.15 2.65
N PHE A 68 -8.70 -1.12 1.59
CA PHE A 68 -8.63 0.01 0.65
C PHE A 68 -9.00 -0.47 -0.76
N PRO A 69 -9.69 0.37 -1.54
CA PRO A 69 -10.07 0.02 -2.92
C PRO A 69 -8.88 -0.12 -3.87
N PHE A 70 -7.72 0.43 -3.52
CA PHE A 70 -6.51 0.34 -4.32
C PHE A 70 -5.25 0.46 -3.47
N ILE A 71 -4.12 0.00 -4.02
CA ILE A 71 -2.81 0.22 -3.43
C ILE A 71 -2.41 1.68 -3.68
N GLU A 72 -2.29 2.10 -4.93
CA GLU A 72 -1.81 3.44 -5.31
C GLU A 72 -2.80 4.23 -6.16
N ALA A 73 -3.47 3.55 -7.11
CA ALA A 73 -4.30 4.19 -8.12
C ALA A 73 -5.58 3.38 -8.39
N ARG A 74 -6.60 4.05 -8.93
CA ARG A 74 -7.92 3.46 -9.18
C ARG A 74 -7.88 2.24 -10.10
N ASP A 75 -6.89 2.16 -10.99
CA ASP A 75 -6.69 0.99 -11.84
C ASP A 75 -6.41 -0.29 -11.05
N ASP A 76 -5.87 -0.21 -9.83
CA ASP A 76 -5.68 -1.38 -8.96
C ASP A 76 -7.04 -2.02 -8.59
N PHE A 77 -8.12 -1.22 -8.53
CA PHE A 77 -9.47 -1.72 -8.26
C PHE A 77 -9.96 -2.70 -9.34
N MET A 78 -9.41 -2.61 -10.56
CA MET A 78 -9.73 -3.57 -11.63
C MET A 78 -9.33 -5.00 -11.28
N ILE A 79 -8.32 -5.19 -10.42
CA ILE A 79 -7.95 -6.52 -9.92
C ILE A 79 -9.10 -7.11 -9.09
N LEU A 80 -9.76 -6.28 -8.27
CA LEU A 80 -10.89 -6.71 -7.45
C LEU A 80 -12.09 -7.09 -8.32
N LEU A 81 -12.36 -6.29 -9.35
CA LEU A 81 -13.40 -6.58 -10.33
C LEU A 81 -13.11 -7.84 -11.15
N ASP A 82 -11.84 -8.11 -11.46
CA ASP A 82 -11.45 -9.33 -12.19
C ASP A 82 -11.69 -10.61 -11.37
N PHE A 83 -11.60 -10.54 -10.04
CA PHE A 83 -12.02 -11.68 -9.20
C PHE A 83 -13.50 -11.98 -9.39
N LEU A 84 -14.35 -10.97 -9.62
CA LEU A 84 -15.78 -11.18 -9.87
C LEU A 84 -16.04 -11.66 -11.31
N ASP A 85 -15.51 -10.95 -12.31
CA ASP A 85 -15.69 -11.25 -13.73
C ASP A 85 -14.54 -10.72 -14.61
N LYS A 86 -13.43 -11.44 -14.65
CA LYS A 86 -12.28 -11.11 -15.52
C LYS A 86 -12.68 -10.95 -17.00
N GLY A 87 -13.63 -11.75 -17.49
CA GLY A 87 -14.03 -11.74 -18.90
C GLY A 87 -14.60 -10.38 -19.31
N ARG A 88 -15.46 -9.82 -18.46
CA ARG A 88 -16.09 -8.51 -18.67
C ARG A 88 -15.11 -7.34 -18.67
N TYR A 89 -14.06 -7.41 -17.84
CA TYR A 89 -13.14 -6.30 -17.60
C TYR A 89 -11.80 -6.40 -18.32
N LYS A 90 -11.54 -7.51 -19.02
CA LYS A 90 -10.28 -7.76 -19.73
C LYS A 90 -9.90 -6.61 -20.68
N GLY A 91 -8.69 -6.07 -20.50
CA GLY A 91 -8.14 -4.99 -21.34
C GLY A 91 -8.74 -3.61 -21.09
N LYS A 92 -9.66 -3.45 -20.13
CA LYS A 92 -10.25 -2.16 -19.75
C LYS A 92 -9.49 -1.54 -18.58
N GLY A 93 -9.25 -0.23 -18.63
CA GLY A 93 -8.83 0.56 -17.46
C GLY A 93 -10.02 0.88 -16.55
N PHE A 94 -9.76 1.49 -15.39
CA PHE A 94 -10.82 1.85 -14.45
C PHE A 94 -11.84 2.82 -15.08
N SER A 95 -13.11 2.59 -14.75
CA SER A 95 -14.23 3.49 -15.05
C SER A 95 -15.19 3.51 -13.88
N TRP A 96 -15.66 4.70 -13.52
CA TRP A 96 -16.69 4.88 -12.48
C TRP A 96 -17.98 4.13 -12.78
N GLU A 97 -18.27 3.86 -14.05
CA GLU A 97 -19.45 3.11 -14.45
C GLU A 97 -19.44 1.68 -13.90
N PHE A 98 -18.25 1.08 -13.70
CA PHE A 98 -18.12 -0.27 -13.18
C PHE A 98 -18.59 -0.41 -11.73
N LEU A 99 -18.63 0.69 -10.97
CA LEU A 99 -19.21 0.68 -9.62
C LEU A 99 -20.72 0.38 -9.64
N ARG A 100 -21.41 0.72 -10.74
CA ARG A 100 -22.85 0.43 -10.92
C ARG A 100 -23.12 -0.99 -11.42
N GLU A 101 -22.09 -1.68 -11.90
CA GLU A 101 -22.22 -3.00 -12.52
C GLU A 101 -22.13 -4.16 -11.52
N GLN A 102 -21.63 -3.88 -10.31
CA GLN A 102 -21.40 -4.86 -9.24
C GLN A 102 -21.93 -4.29 -7.91
N ASP A 103 -22.29 -5.14 -6.94
CA ASP A 103 -22.66 -4.70 -5.58
C ASP A 103 -21.40 -4.29 -4.80
N VAL A 104 -20.85 -3.12 -5.14
CA VAL A 104 -19.68 -2.56 -4.47
C VAL A 104 -20.14 -1.77 -3.25
N ARG A 105 -19.73 -2.23 -2.06
CA ARG A 105 -19.96 -1.50 -0.81
C ARG A 105 -18.62 -1.05 -0.24
N ALA A 106 -18.42 0.25 -0.16
CA ALA A 106 -17.24 0.81 0.46
C ALA A 106 -17.58 1.43 1.82
N VAL A 107 -16.75 1.17 2.81
CA VAL A 107 -16.77 1.91 4.07
C VAL A 107 -15.72 3.00 3.97
N ARG A 108 -16.12 4.25 4.20
CA ARG A 108 -15.21 5.38 4.19
C ARG A 108 -14.21 5.27 5.35
N HIS A 109 -12.91 5.33 5.03
CA HIS A 109 -11.82 5.39 5.99
C HIS A 109 -11.15 6.77 5.91
N PRO A 110 -11.62 7.78 6.66
CA PRO A 110 -11.11 9.13 6.54
C PRO A 110 -9.68 9.21 7.07
N LEU A 111 -8.75 9.61 6.21
CA LEU A 111 -7.34 9.80 6.55
C LEU A 111 -6.98 11.28 6.47
N ALA A 112 -6.05 11.70 7.34
CA ALA A 112 -5.50 13.05 7.32
C ALA A 112 -4.00 12.99 7.60
N ALA A 113 -3.23 13.89 6.99
CA ALA A 113 -1.79 13.99 7.21
C ALA A 113 -1.39 15.44 7.46
N GLU A 114 -0.47 15.64 8.40
CA GLU A 114 0.15 16.94 8.68
C GLU A 114 1.67 16.81 8.73
N ALA A 115 2.36 17.87 8.32
CA ALA A 115 3.81 17.98 8.36
C ALA A 115 4.26 18.74 9.62
N ILE A 116 5.18 18.15 10.37
CA ILE A 116 5.86 18.76 11.51
C ILE A 116 7.25 19.19 11.04
N SER A 117 7.40 20.47 10.75
CA SER A 117 8.66 21.02 10.26
C SER A 117 9.74 21.05 11.33
N ILE A 118 10.93 20.58 10.97
CA ILE A 118 12.16 20.74 11.76
C ILE A 118 13.15 21.64 11.01
N ALA A 119 13.87 22.47 11.76
CA ALA A 119 14.88 23.34 11.18
C ALA A 119 16.19 22.58 10.95
N LEU A 120 16.55 22.34 9.68
CA LEU A 120 17.88 21.86 9.34
C LEU A 120 18.87 23.02 9.20
N GLY A 121 20.02 22.89 9.88
CA GLY A 121 21.13 23.83 9.76
C GLY A 121 21.82 23.79 8.38
N PRO A 122 22.59 24.83 8.01
CA PRO A 122 23.20 24.97 6.68
C PRO A 122 24.09 23.79 6.27
N LYS A 123 24.84 23.21 7.23
CA LYS A 123 25.73 22.06 6.97
C LYS A 123 24.97 20.83 6.45
N LEU A 124 23.79 20.55 6.98
CA LEU A 124 22.99 19.39 6.55
C LEU A 124 22.37 19.62 5.16
N ARG A 125 21.97 20.86 4.86
CA ARG A 125 21.49 21.24 3.51
C ARG A 125 22.59 21.12 2.46
N GLN A 126 23.81 21.55 2.78
CA GLN A 126 24.98 21.33 1.90
C GLN A 126 25.26 19.85 1.70
N LYS A 127 25.19 19.03 2.76
CA LYS A 127 25.36 17.57 2.65
C LYS A 127 24.29 16.93 1.76
N TYR A 128 23.04 17.38 1.85
CA TYR A 128 21.96 16.94 0.96
C TYR A 128 22.28 17.25 -0.51
N GLN A 129 22.66 18.50 -0.80
CA GLN A 129 22.96 18.93 -2.16
C GLN A 129 24.16 18.17 -2.74
N ALA A 130 25.25 18.02 -1.97
CA ALA A 130 26.41 17.24 -2.40
C ALA A 130 26.04 15.77 -2.69
N LYS A 131 25.18 15.16 -1.86
CA LYS A 131 24.73 13.79 -2.10
C LYS A 131 23.84 13.69 -3.35
N LYS A 132 22.97 14.68 -3.57
CA LYS A 132 22.16 14.76 -4.79
C LYS A 132 23.06 14.83 -6.02
N ASP A 133 24.02 15.75 -6.05
CA ASP A 133 24.92 15.94 -7.20
C ASP A 133 25.77 14.69 -7.45
N GLN A 134 26.27 14.04 -6.39
CA GLN A 134 26.95 12.74 -6.49
C GLN A 134 26.04 11.68 -7.13
N LEU A 135 24.79 11.53 -6.68
CA LEU A 135 23.88 10.51 -7.19
C LEU A 135 23.53 10.74 -8.67
N PHE A 136 23.43 11.99 -9.12
CA PHE A 136 23.24 12.30 -10.53
C PHE A 136 24.49 12.02 -11.37
N ALA A 137 25.69 12.29 -10.84
CA ALA A 137 26.95 12.03 -11.54
C ALA A 137 27.27 10.53 -11.66
N GLU A 138 26.82 9.72 -10.69
CA GLU A 138 27.03 8.26 -10.66
C GLU A 138 25.94 7.47 -11.38
N LEU A 139 24.85 8.11 -11.81
CA LEU A 139 23.73 7.43 -12.47
C LEU A 139 24.14 6.95 -13.86
N THR A 140 23.99 5.66 -14.13
CA THR A 140 24.20 5.07 -15.46
C THR A 140 22.88 4.84 -16.20
N GLU A 141 22.93 4.68 -17.53
CA GLU A 141 21.74 4.41 -18.35
C GLU A 141 21.00 3.13 -17.96
N GLU A 142 21.71 2.16 -17.37
CA GLU A 142 21.17 0.87 -16.94
C GLU A 142 20.50 0.92 -15.55
N GLN A 143 20.68 2.03 -14.82
CA GLN A 143 20.16 2.17 -13.46
C GLN A 143 18.78 2.81 -13.46
N ASP A 144 17.90 2.29 -12.59
CA ASP A 144 16.61 2.88 -12.27
C ASP A 144 16.80 4.29 -11.65
N PRO A 145 16.35 5.38 -12.31
CA PRO A 145 16.47 6.74 -11.81
C PRO A 145 15.85 6.95 -10.43
N ASP A 146 14.89 6.12 -10.02
CA ASP A 146 14.28 6.18 -8.68
C ASP A 146 15.28 5.89 -7.55
N ILE A 147 16.48 5.38 -7.85
CA ILE A 147 17.54 5.24 -6.85
C ILE A 147 17.88 6.58 -6.19
N ILE A 148 17.78 7.68 -6.94
CA ILE A 148 18.09 9.03 -6.44
C ILE A 148 17.12 9.45 -5.34
N PRO A 149 15.79 9.56 -5.58
CA PRO A 149 14.85 9.93 -4.52
C PRO A 149 14.88 8.95 -3.35
N ARG A 150 15.06 7.64 -3.60
CA ARG A 150 15.15 6.63 -2.53
C ARG A 150 16.35 6.89 -1.60
N HIS A 151 17.53 7.20 -2.15
CA HIS A 151 18.72 7.51 -1.35
C HIS A 151 18.60 8.85 -0.63
N LEU A 152 18.08 9.87 -1.30
CA LEU A 152 17.87 11.19 -0.70
C LEU A 152 16.86 11.16 0.45
N HIS A 153 15.83 10.32 0.34
CA HIS A 153 14.82 10.17 1.39
C HIS A 153 15.37 9.50 2.65
N VAL A 154 16.20 8.45 2.49
CA VAL A 154 16.89 7.82 3.63
C VAL A 154 17.82 8.83 4.32
N LEU A 155 18.59 9.58 3.54
CA LEU A 155 19.47 10.63 4.06
C LEU A 155 18.69 11.73 4.80
N ALA A 156 17.59 12.20 4.21
CA ALA A 156 16.71 13.18 4.85
C ALA A 156 16.16 12.65 6.17
N GLY A 157 15.76 11.37 6.22
CA GLY A 157 15.35 10.73 7.46
C GLY A 157 16.43 10.71 8.55
N ASP A 158 17.70 10.49 8.19
CA ASP A 158 18.81 10.57 9.16
C ASP A 158 18.95 11.97 9.77
N PHE A 159 18.73 13.02 8.98
CA PHE A 159 18.78 14.39 9.45
C PHE A 159 17.65 14.73 10.42
N LYS A 160 16.57 13.96 10.40
CA LYS A 160 15.41 14.12 11.29
C LYS A 160 15.61 13.54 12.68
N LYS A 161 16.74 12.87 12.96
CA LYS A 161 17.00 12.26 14.26
C LYS A 161 16.86 13.23 15.45
N GLY A 162 17.24 14.50 15.27
CA GLY A 162 17.07 15.53 16.30
C GLY A 162 15.62 15.97 16.55
N GLY A 163 14.69 15.62 15.66
CA GLY A 163 13.25 15.90 15.79
C GLY A 163 12.43 14.73 16.35
N ILE A 164 13.07 13.61 16.69
CA ILE A 164 12.39 12.44 17.26
C ILE A 164 12.12 12.70 18.74
N ALA A 165 10.84 12.81 19.10
CA ALA A 165 10.42 13.06 20.48
C ALA A 165 10.49 11.77 21.31
N ALA A 166 11.17 11.79 22.47
CA ALA A 166 11.38 10.58 23.28
C ALA A 166 10.09 10.01 23.89
N ASP A 167 9.06 10.84 24.05
CA ASP A 167 7.75 10.50 24.61
C ASP A 167 6.75 9.95 23.58
N ARG A 168 7.16 9.82 22.31
CA ARG A 168 6.30 9.35 21.21
C ARG A 168 6.89 8.15 20.49
N LEU A 169 6.01 7.30 19.98
CA LEU A 169 6.40 6.24 19.05
C LEU A 169 6.57 6.82 17.64
N HIS A 170 7.54 6.27 16.93
CA HIS A 170 7.89 6.69 15.59
C HIS A 170 8.01 5.48 14.67
N VAL A 171 7.74 5.71 13.39
CA VAL A 171 7.90 4.71 12.35
C VAL A 171 8.87 5.20 11.28
N ALA A 172 9.73 4.28 10.81
CA ALA A 172 10.66 4.50 9.73
C ALA A 172 10.69 3.29 8.78
N ARG A 173 11.22 3.49 7.57
CA ARG A 173 11.37 2.47 6.55
C ARG A 173 12.27 1.30 6.98
N ASN A 174 13.25 1.53 7.85
CA ASN A 174 14.20 0.53 8.31
C ASN A 174 14.70 0.81 9.74
N ALA A 175 15.28 -0.20 10.39
CA ALA A 175 15.72 -0.15 11.78
C ALA A 175 17.05 0.62 12.00
N ARG A 176 17.37 1.62 11.16
CA ARG A 176 18.68 2.30 11.18
C ARG A 176 18.88 3.25 12.37
N PHE A 177 17.80 3.74 12.96
CA PHE A 177 17.87 4.72 14.05
C PHE A 177 18.38 4.13 15.36
N LYS A 178 18.17 2.82 15.58
CA LYS A 178 18.56 2.08 16.80
C LYS A 178 18.08 2.78 18.09
N MET A 179 16.81 3.19 18.10
CA MET A 179 16.15 3.86 19.24
C MET A 179 14.94 3.04 19.66
N GLU A 180 14.70 2.90 20.96
CA GLU A 180 13.63 2.04 21.51
C GLU A 180 12.23 2.50 21.08
N ASN A 181 12.04 3.80 20.83
CA ASN A 181 10.77 4.38 20.41
C ASN A 181 10.63 4.52 18.89
N VAL A 182 11.52 3.92 18.09
CA VAL A 182 11.48 3.94 16.62
C VAL A 182 11.41 2.51 16.08
N VAL A 183 10.30 2.17 15.43
CA VAL A 183 10.07 0.86 14.83
C VAL A 183 9.98 0.94 13.31
N THR A 184 10.08 -0.20 12.64
CA THR A 184 9.74 -0.28 11.22
C THR A 184 8.22 -0.41 11.00
N TYR A 185 7.75 -0.12 9.80
CA TYR A 185 6.33 -0.30 9.44
C TYR A 185 5.79 -1.72 9.70
N LYS A 186 6.65 -2.74 9.58
CA LYS A 186 6.29 -4.15 9.84
C LYS A 186 6.21 -4.50 11.32
N GLU A 187 6.87 -3.72 12.17
CA GLU A 187 6.92 -3.89 13.62
C GLU A 187 5.89 -3.02 14.34
N ALA A 188 5.11 -2.22 13.59
CA ALA A 188 4.06 -1.40 14.17
C ALA A 188 2.95 -2.26 14.79
N GLU A 189 2.48 -1.84 15.95
CA GLU A 189 1.52 -2.59 16.75
C GLU A 189 0.09 -2.05 16.60
N PRO A 190 -0.94 -2.90 16.72
CA PRO A 190 -2.33 -2.47 16.69
C PRO A 190 -2.69 -1.45 17.77
N GLY A 191 -3.48 -0.43 17.40
CA GLY A 191 -3.98 0.59 18.30
C GLY A 191 -2.94 1.59 18.82
N LYS A 192 -1.68 1.51 18.35
CA LYS A 192 -0.63 2.50 18.66
C LYS A 192 -0.61 3.60 17.62
N GLU A 193 -0.27 4.82 18.06
CA GLU A 193 -0.06 5.97 17.18
C GLU A 193 1.42 6.26 16.98
N TYR A 194 1.83 6.39 15.72
CA TYR A 194 3.21 6.65 15.32
C TYR A 194 3.35 7.99 14.59
N THR A 195 4.48 8.65 14.83
CA THR A 195 4.95 9.77 14.02
C THR A 195 5.88 9.25 12.93
N ILE A 196 5.61 9.60 11.68
CA ILE A 196 6.39 9.15 10.52
C ILE A 196 7.68 9.95 10.43
N ILE A 197 8.82 9.26 10.39
CA ILE A 197 10.13 9.87 10.11
C ILE A 197 10.39 9.88 8.60
N ASP A 198 10.12 8.76 7.94
CA ASP A 198 10.23 8.57 6.49
C ASP A 198 9.24 7.48 6.04
N PHE A 199 8.82 7.57 4.77
CA PHE A 199 7.81 6.69 4.16
C PHE A 199 8.40 5.36 3.69
N PRO A 200 7.61 4.27 3.67
CA PRO A 200 8.05 3.02 3.09
C PRO A 200 8.19 3.17 1.57
N HIS A 201 8.97 2.29 0.95
CA HIS A 201 9.14 2.35 -0.49
C HIS A 201 7.87 1.96 -1.25
N ARG A 202 7.16 0.94 -0.76
CA ARG A 202 5.93 0.44 -1.38
C ARG A 202 4.74 0.99 -0.62
N ARG A 203 3.76 1.49 -1.36
CA ARG A 203 2.49 1.93 -0.79
C ARG A 203 1.73 0.83 -0.08
N LEU A 204 1.84 -0.41 -0.55
CA LEU A 204 1.27 -1.59 0.13
C LEU A 204 1.73 -1.70 1.59
N ASP A 205 3.01 -1.43 1.86
CA ASP A 205 3.53 -1.46 3.23
C ASP A 205 2.90 -0.36 4.10
N PHE A 206 2.56 0.79 3.50
CA PHE A 206 1.81 1.84 4.17
C PHE A 206 0.35 1.43 4.39
N CYS A 207 -0.33 0.86 3.40
CA CYS A 207 -1.70 0.35 3.54
C CYS A 207 -1.80 -0.69 4.66
N ASP A 208 -0.88 -1.67 4.70
CA ASP A 208 -0.81 -2.67 5.77
C ASP A 208 -0.53 -2.03 7.13
N PHE A 209 0.31 -1.00 7.19
CA PHE A 209 0.54 -0.22 8.42
C PHE A 209 -0.71 0.50 8.91
N VAL A 210 -1.46 1.17 8.02
CA VAL A 210 -2.71 1.85 8.38
C VAL A 210 -3.75 0.83 8.88
N LYS A 211 -3.87 -0.31 8.19
CA LYS A 211 -4.79 -1.39 8.58
C LYS A 211 -4.42 -1.97 9.95
N THR A 212 -3.13 -2.21 10.18
CA THR A 212 -2.63 -2.82 11.42
C THR A 212 -2.83 -1.88 12.60
N THR A 213 -2.42 -0.62 12.47
CA THR A 213 -2.48 0.36 13.56
C THR A 213 -3.88 0.93 13.79
N GLY A 214 -4.70 1.01 12.74
CA GLY A 214 -5.96 1.75 12.74
C GLY A 214 -5.79 3.28 12.78
N GLN A 215 -4.57 3.78 12.65
CA GLN A 215 -4.27 5.21 12.72
C GLN A 215 -4.88 5.96 11.53
N ARG A 216 -5.60 7.06 11.82
CA ARG A 216 -6.27 7.88 10.79
C ARG A 216 -5.62 9.24 10.57
N ARG A 217 -4.83 9.72 11.53
CA ARG A 217 -4.13 11.00 11.47
C ARG A 217 -2.64 10.77 11.50
N PHE A 218 -1.95 11.18 10.45
CA PHE A 218 -0.51 10.97 10.29
C PHE A 218 0.24 12.26 10.53
N ARG A 219 1.27 12.18 11.37
CA ARG A 219 2.23 13.26 11.60
C ARG A 219 3.53 12.88 10.94
N PHE A 220 4.01 13.70 10.03
CA PHE A 220 5.26 13.47 9.32
C PHE A 220 6.32 14.48 9.73
N ILE A 221 7.48 14.02 10.20
CA ILE A 221 8.61 14.93 10.47
C ILE A 221 9.15 15.40 9.12
N HIS A 222 9.02 16.70 8.86
CA HIS A 222 9.39 17.33 7.60
C HIS A 222 10.69 18.10 7.77
N SER A 223 11.72 17.74 7.01
CA SER A 223 13.05 18.36 7.10
C SER A 223 13.19 19.69 6.34
N GLY A 224 12.17 20.05 5.55
CA GLY A 224 12.23 21.22 4.67
C GLY A 224 13.17 21.01 3.48
N LEU A 225 13.38 19.75 3.09
CA LEU A 225 14.11 19.34 1.89
C LEU A 225 13.10 18.88 0.82
N PRO A 226 13.40 19.10 -0.49
CA PRO A 226 12.46 18.79 -1.57
C PRO A 226 11.98 17.33 -1.64
N VAL A 227 12.80 16.38 -1.16
CA VAL A 227 12.40 14.97 -1.14
C VAL A 227 11.24 14.72 -0.19
N ASP A 228 11.18 15.43 0.94
CA ASP A 228 10.07 15.31 1.89
C ASP A 228 8.79 15.93 1.31
N ASP A 229 8.90 17.05 0.58
CA ASP A 229 7.78 17.66 -0.13
C ASP A 229 7.17 16.67 -1.12
N PHE A 230 8.01 15.96 -1.89
CA PHE A 230 7.58 14.92 -2.82
C PHE A 230 6.80 13.79 -2.13
N TYR A 231 7.38 13.14 -1.11
CA TYR A 231 6.68 12.02 -0.47
C TYR A 231 5.42 12.46 0.29
N PHE A 232 5.44 13.64 0.91
CA PHE A 232 4.27 14.17 1.61
C PHE A 232 3.14 14.52 0.63
N SER A 233 3.47 15.18 -0.49
CA SER A 233 2.49 15.49 -1.53
C SER A 233 1.90 14.21 -2.14
N GLU A 234 2.71 13.19 -2.42
CA GLU A 234 2.23 11.89 -2.90
C GLU A 234 1.27 11.21 -1.91
N LEU A 235 1.55 11.27 -0.60
CA LEU A 235 0.60 10.79 0.42
C LEU A 235 -0.72 11.58 0.38
N THR A 236 -0.66 12.91 0.36
CA THR A 236 -1.87 13.74 0.35
C THR A 236 -2.70 13.53 -0.93
N ALA A 237 -2.05 13.35 -2.08
CA ALA A 237 -2.71 13.03 -3.33
C ALA A 237 -3.39 11.66 -3.28
N TRP A 238 -2.73 10.65 -2.70
CA TRP A 238 -3.32 9.32 -2.49
C TRP A 238 -4.54 9.37 -1.56
N ILE A 239 -4.47 10.10 -0.45
CA ILE A 239 -5.63 10.34 0.43
C ILE A 239 -6.77 11.00 -0.36
N GLY A 240 -6.46 12.01 -1.18
CA GLY A 240 -7.46 12.65 -2.05
C GLY A 240 -8.12 11.68 -3.03
N ARG A 241 -7.34 10.76 -3.62
CA ARG A 241 -7.87 9.71 -4.50
C ARG A 241 -8.84 8.79 -3.76
N LEU A 242 -8.54 8.43 -2.51
CA LEU A 242 -9.42 7.59 -1.67
C LEU A 242 -10.74 8.31 -1.37
N GLU A 243 -10.67 9.57 -0.96
CA GLU A 243 -11.87 10.37 -0.68
C GLU A 243 -12.75 10.54 -1.92
N GLU A 244 -12.16 10.76 -3.10
CA GLU A 244 -12.91 10.78 -4.36
C GLU A 244 -13.60 9.44 -4.63
N PHE A 245 -12.92 8.32 -4.38
CA PHE A 245 -13.50 6.99 -4.56
C PHE A 245 -14.66 6.74 -3.61
N TYR A 246 -14.51 7.06 -2.32
CA TYR A 246 -15.59 6.92 -1.33
C TYR A 246 -16.80 7.78 -1.68
N ALA A 247 -16.56 9.03 -2.10
CA ALA A 247 -17.64 9.92 -2.52
C ALA A 247 -18.41 9.36 -3.72
N GLN A 248 -17.73 8.68 -4.66
CA GLN A 248 -18.42 8.04 -5.79
C GLN A 248 -19.17 6.78 -5.37
N THR A 249 -18.63 5.95 -4.48
CA THR A 249 -19.35 4.76 -3.98
C THR A 249 -20.55 5.09 -3.10
N ASP A 250 -20.56 6.24 -2.43
CA ASP A 250 -21.72 6.69 -1.64
C ASP A 250 -22.91 7.16 -2.51
N LEU A 251 -22.66 7.44 -3.81
CA LEU A 251 -23.70 7.86 -4.76
C LEU A 251 -24.47 6.69 -5.37
N TYR A 252 -23.99 5.46 -5.22
CA TYR A 252 -24.48 4.26 -5.90
C TYR A 252 -24.78 3.14 -4.91
#